data_AF-A0A9X7NXU6-F1
#
_entry.id   AF-A0A9X7NXU6-F1
#
_cell.length_a   1.000
_cell.length_b   1.000
_cell.length_c   1.000
_cell.angle_alpha   90.00
_cell.angle_beta   90.00
_cell.angle_gamma   90.00
#
_symmetry.space_group_name_H-M   'P 1'
#
loop_
_entity.id
_entity.type
_entity.pdbx_description
1 polymer ?
#
loop_
_entity_poly.entity_id
_entity_poly.type
_entity_poly.pdbx_seq_one_letter_code
_entity_poly.pdbx_strand_id
1 'polypeptide(L)'
;MREVPPGPEVQPTPPPVQPAPIPEPVSAARPTGQSGLPRVSTAADDWFSASRRLRLHHDPAKRKLLLRLGAALIVVVGLITWMTNRSGSDELAADTDTSQYAAGASQPTTTVSSAEAQARLLKLLPSGYPQDTCTSSAPTGGAIAEVTCGRNTDVDGPPAATYALFPDATALRQSFDNTVQATTVVNCPGRIQSPGAWHRTATPDKTAGTLLCGMRQGSPVLVWTNDANLVIGSLRTERNTPTLEQFYAWWSSHS
;
A
#
# COMPACT_ATOMS: atom_id res chain seq x y z
N MET A 1 17.48 -82.44 -23.72
CA MET A 1 17.05 -82.14 -22.34
C MET A 1 17.14 -80.64 -22.17
N ARG A 2 16.01 -79.98 -21.90
CA ARG A 2 15.93 -78.53 -21.70
C ARG A 2 14.96 -78.33 -20.53
N GLU A 3 15.50 -77.91 -19.39
CA GLU A 3 14.76 -77.71 -18.13
C GLU A 3 13.73 -76.58 -18.26
N VAL A 4 12.55 -76.84 -17.70
CA VAL A 4 11.45 -75.87 -17.55
C VAL A 4 11.52 -75.34 -16.11
N PRO A 5 11.56 -74.02 -15.87
CA PRO A 5 11.55 -73.49 -14.52
C PRO A 5 10.14 -73.54 -13.91
N PRO A 6 10.00 -73.72 -12.58
CA PRO A 6 8.70 -73.71 -11.91
C PRO A 6 8.11 -72.30 -11.85
N GLY A 7 6.81 -72.21 -12.11
CA GLY A 7 6.04 -70.96 -12.00
C GLY A 7 5.80 -70.55 -10.54
N PRO A 8 5.51 -69.26 -10.27
CA PRO A 8 5.40 -68.74 -8.91
C PRO A 8 4.11 -69.24 -8.21
N GLU A 9 4.28 -69.61 -6.95
CA GLU A 9 3.23 -70.05 -6.03
C GLU A 9 2.34 -68.86 -5.63
N VAL A 10 1.03 -68.98 -5.88
CA VAL A 10 0.04 -67.95 -5.55
C VAL A 10 -0.33 -68.07 -4.08
N GLN A 11 0.01 -67.06 -3.28
CA GLN A 11 -0.40 -66.98 -1.87
C GLN A 11 -1.92 -66.77 -1.77
N PRO A 12 -2.62 -67.42 -0.84
CA PRO A 12 -4.05 -67.20 -0.63
C PRO A 12 -4.31 -65.83 -0.01
N THR A 13 -5.22 -65.08 -0.63
CA THR A 13 -5.70 -63.77 -0.18
C THR A 13 -6.43 -63.90 1.16
N PRO A 14 -6.18 -63.04 2.16
CA PRO A 14 -6.96 -63.05 3.39
C PRO A 14 -8.41 -62.60 3.13
N PRO A 15 -9.40 -63.13 3.87
CA PRO A 15 -10.80 -62.76 3.68
C PRO A 15 -11.05 -61.29 4.06
N PRO A 16 -12.06 -60.64 3.45
CA PRO A 16 -12.40 -59.26 3.75
C PRO A 16 -12.92 -59.13 5.19
N VAL A 17 -12.31 -58.21 5.95
CA VAL A 17 -12.77 -57.82 7.30
C VAL A 17 -14.07 -57.02 7.14
N GLN A 18 -15.16 -57.52 7.72
CA GLN A 18 -16.44 -56.81 7.75
C GLN A 18 -16.35 -55.59 8.68
N PRO A 19 -16.83 -54.39 8.27
CA PRO A 19 -16.89 -53.24 9.16
C PRO A 19 -17.91 -53.49 10.29
N ALA A 20 -17.53 -53.19 11.53
CA ALA A 20 -18.44 -53.21 12.67
C ALA A 20 -19.55 -52.14 12.49
N PRO A 21 -20.79 -52.39 12.94
CA PRO A 21 -21.85 -51.40 12.89
C PRO A 21 -21.52 -50.21 13.82
N ILE A 22 -21.71 -49.01 13.28
CA ILE A 22 -21.56 -47.74 14.01
C ILE A 22 -22.70 -47.66 15.04
N PRO A 23 -22.43 -47.47 16.35
CA PRO A 23 -23.49 -47.25 17.32
C PRO A 23 -24.17 -45.89 17.08
N GLU A 24 -25.50 -45.88 17.09
CA GLU A 24 -26.31 -44.66 16.98
C GLU A 24 -26.02 -43.67 18.12
N PRO A 25 -26.11 -42.34 17.87
CA PRO A 25 -25.94 -41.36 18.92
C PRO A 25 -27.14 -41.41 19.88
N VAL A 26 -26.87 -41.86 21.10
CA VAL A 26 -27.82 -41.80 22.23
C VAL A 26 -28.21 -40.34 22.47
N SER A 27 -29.47 -40.01 22.24
CA SER A 27 -30.04 -38.70 22.62
C SER A 27 -30.05 -38.58 24.14
N ALA A 28 -29.14 -37.77 24.68
CA ALA A 28 -29.12 -37.43 26.09
C ALA A 28 -30.30 -36.49 26.42
N ALA A 29 -31.12 -36.90 27.37
CA ALA A 29 -32.20 -36.10 27.93
C ALA A 29 -31.67 -34.81 28.60
N ARG A 30 -32.42 -33.73 28.42
CA ARG A 30 -32.16 -32.40 28.99
C ARG A 30 -32.47 -32.41 30.50
N PRO A 31 -31.55 -32.01 31.40
CA PRO A 31 -31.89 -31.74 32.78
C PRO A 31 -32.49 -30.33 32.90
N THR A 32 -33.71 -30.26 33.41
CA THR A 32 -34.31 -29.04 33.96
C THR A 32 -33.69 -28.71 35.32
N GLY A 33 -33.25 -27.45 35.46
CA GLY A 33 -33.22 -26.72 36.73
C GLY A 33 -31.91 -26.75 37.52
N GLN A 34 -31.25 -25.60 37.62
CA GLN A 34 -30.81 -25.03 38.90
C GLN A 34 -30.40 -23.56 38.75
N SER A 35 -30.86 -22.76 39.70
CA SER A 35 -30.73 -21.31 39.80
C SER A 35 -29.42 -20.89 40.46
N GLY A 36 -28.86 -19.77 40.00
CA GLY A 36 -28.16 -18.77 40.83
C GLY A 36 -26.64 -18.88 41.00
N LEU A 37 -25.90 -17.97 40.35
CA LEU A 37 -24.92 -17.01 40.91
C LEU A 37 -24.17 -16.27 39.77
N PRO A 38 -23.66 -15.04 39.96
CA PRO A 38 -23.53 -14.04 38.90
C PRO A 38 -22.28 -14.26 38.04
N ARG A 39 -22.48 -14.24 36.72
CA ARG A 39 -21.39 -14.21 35.75
C ARG A 39 -20.84 -12.79 35.66
N VAL A 40 -19.58 -12.62 36.00
CA VAL A 40 -18.81 -11.42 35.66
C VAL A 40 -18.77 -11.33 34.13
N SER A 41 -19.45 -10.34 33.57
CA SER A 41 -19.37 -10.00 32.15
C SER A 41 -18.02 -9.33 31.90
N THR A 42 -17.09 -10.03 31.27
CA THR A 42 -15.92 -9.41 30.65
C THR A 42 -16.40 -8.63 29.42
N ALA A 43 -16.26 -7.30 29.49
CA ALA A 43 -16.56 -6.38 28.41
C ALA A 43 -15.56 -6.56 27.25
N ALA A 44 -15.86 -7.49 26.35
CA ALA A 44 -15.11 -7.66 25.11
C ALA A 44 -16.00 -8.31 24.06
N ASP A 45 -17.12 -7.69 23.69
CA ASP A 45 -17.88 -8.04 22.46
C ASP A 45 -18.94 -7.00 22.02
N ASP A 46 -18.99 -5.79 22.59
CA ASP A 46 -20.07 -4.80 22.31
C ASP A 46 -19.59 -3.46 21.71
N TRP A 47 -18.50 -3.43 20.93
CA TRP A 47 -18.04 -2.16 20.32
C TRP A 47 -18.62 -1.86 18.93
N PHE A 48 -19.17 -2.85 18.21
CA PHE A 48 -19.66 -2.66 16.84
C PHE A 48 -21.17 -2.43 16.76
N SER A 49 -21.72 -1.45 17.49
CA SER A 49 -23.10 -0.95 17.28
C SER A 49 -23.35 0.42 17.92
N ALA A 50 -22.73 1.48 17.40
CA ALA A 50 -23.19 2.84 17.69
C ALA A 50 -22.84 3.83 16.55
N SER A 51 -23.53 3.72 15.41
CA SER A 51 -23.58 4.82 14.45
C SER A 51 -24.47 5.95 15.01
N ARG A 52 -23.92 6.79 15.89
CA ARG A 52 -24.51 8.11 16.16
C ARG A 52 -24.26 9.01 14.96
N ARG A 53 -25.31 9.18 14.16
CA ARG A 53 -25.41 10.22 13.12
C ARG A 53 -25.34 11.59 13.79
N LEU A 54 -24.16 12.19 13.89
CA LEU A 54 -24.08 13.65 14.02
C LEU A 54 -24.46 14.25 12.67
N ARG A 55 -25.73 14.68 12.53
CA ARG A 55 -26.07 15.65 11.49
C ARG A 55 -25.44 16.98 11.90
N LEU A 56 -24.29 17.33 11.30
CA LEU A 56 -23.84 18.71 11.29
C LEU A 56 -24.83 19.51 10.45
N HIS A 57 -25.62 20.35 11.10
CA HIS A 57 -26.51 21.32 10.44
C HIS A 57 -25.62 22.42 9.84
N HIS A 58 -25.47 22.41 8.51
CA HIS A 58 -24.67 23.41 7.80
C HIS A 58 -25.57 24.60 7.44
N ASP A 59 -25.32 25.74 8.09
CA ASP A 59 -26.08 26.98 7.93
C ASP A 59 -25.74 27.67 6.58
N PRO A 60 -26.71 27.84 5.65
CA PRO A 60 -26.48 28.37 4.31
C PRO A 60 -26.16 29.88 4.27
N ALA A 61 -26.26 30.61 5.40
CA ALA A 61 -26.06 32.06 5.42
C ALA A 61 -24.59 32.50 5.23
N LYS A 62 -23.60 31.64 5.52
CA LYS A 62 -22.18 32.02 5.49
C LYS A 62 -21.51 31.93 4.12
N ARG A 63 -22.16 31.32 3.12
CA ARG A 63 -21.60 31.12 1.77
C ARG A 63 -21.62 32.39 0.89
N LYS A 64 -22.44 33.38 1.22
CA LYS A 64 -22.59 34.60 0.40
C LYS A 64 -21.55 35.69 0.68
N LEU A 65 -20.81 35.62 1.78
CA LEU A 65 -19.78 36.62 2.11
C LEU A 65 -18.42 36.33 1.44
N LEU A 66 -18.09 35.06 1.18
CA LEU A 66 -16.81 34.67 0.58
C LEU A 66 -16.72 34.91 -0.94
N LEU A 67 -17.84 35.13 -1.62
CA LEU A 67 -17.87 35.35 -3.07
C LEU A 67 -17.58 36.79 -3.50
N ARG A 68 -17.55 37.77 -2.59
CA ARG A 68 -17.26 39.17 -2.95
C ARG A 68 -15.78 39.58 -2.81
N LEU A 69 -14.94 38.77 -2.17
CA LEU A 69 -13.49 39.02 -2.07
C LEU A 69 -12.68 38.39 -3.21
N GLY A 70 -13.21 37.38 -3.92
CA GLY A 70 -12.52 36.71 -5.03
C GLY A 70 -12.42 37.52 -6.32
N ALA A 71 -13.36 38.44 -6.58
CA ALA A 71 -13.41 39.19 -7.84
C ALA A 71 -12.34 40.30 -7.93
N ALA A 72 -11.89 40.85 -6.80
CA ALA A 72 -10.88 41.92 -6.79
C ALA A 72 -9.45 41.41 -7.05
N LEU A 73 -9.14 40.17 -6.64
CA LEU A 73 -7.80 39.58 -6.77
C LEU A 73 -7.47 39.18 -8.22
N ILE A 74 -8.45 38.71 -9.00
CA ILE A 74 -8.24 38.28 -10.40
C ILE A 74 -7.89 39.47 -11.31
N VAL A 75 -8.47 40.65 -11.06
CA VAL A 75 -8.21 41.86 -11.85
C VAL A 75 -6.79 42.39 -11.62
N VAL A 76 -6.28 42.32 -10.39
CA VAL A 76 -4.92 42.77 -10.05
C VAL A 76 -3.86 41.83 -10.66
N VAL A 77 -4.07 40.51 -10.59
CA VAL A 77 -3.13 39.53 -11.18
C VAL A 77 -3.07 39.67 -12.70
N GLY A 78 -4.22 39.81 -13.37
CA GLY A 78 -4.27 40.00 -14.83
C GLY A 78 -3.57 41.28 -15.33
N LEU A 79 -3.66 42.38 -14.57
CA LEU A 79 -2.97 43.64 -14.89
C LEU A 79 -1.45 43.53 -14.75
N ILE A 80 -0.96 42.77 -13.77
CA ILE A 80 0.48 42.56 -13.55
C ILE A 80 1.06 41.69 -14.68
N THR A 81 0.37 40.63 -15.09
CA THR A 81 0.85 39.73 -16.17
C THR A 81 0.86 40.43 -17.55
N TRP A 82 -0.03 41.40 -17.77
CA TRP A 82 -0.10 42.12 -19.04
C TRP A 82 0.96 43.24 -19.16
N MET A 83 1.29 43.91 -18.06
CA MET A 83 2.36 44.91 -18.05
C MET A 83 3.75 44.29 -18.23
N THR A 84 4.00 43.10 -17.69
CA THR A 84 5.30 42.42 -17.88
C THR A 84 5.49 41.85 -19.28
N ASN A 85 4.41 41.57 -20.02
CA ASN A 85 4.49 41.08 -21.40
C ASN A 85 4.63 42.21 -22.46
N ARG A 86 4.53 43.49 -22.06
CA ARG A 86 4.66 44.64 -22.99
C ARG A 86 6.04 45.30 -23.02
N SER A 87 6.92 45.03 -22.06
CA SER A 87 8.27 45.60 -22.05
C SER A 87 9.26 44.62 -22.66
N GLY A 88 9.31 44.58 -23.99
CA GLY A 88 10.24 43.76 -24.75
C GLY A 88 10.43 44.30 -26.16
N SER A 89 10.90 45.55 -26.29
CA SER A 89 11.40 46.14 -27.53
C SER A 89 12.25 47.37 -27.20
N ASP A 90 13.57 47.19 -27.11
CA ASP A 90 14.58 48.10 -27.70
C ASP A 90 15.96 47.66 -27.20
N GLU A 91 16.75 47.04 -28.08
CA GLU A 91 18.21 47.09 -27.99
C GLU A 91 18.78 47.11 -29.41
N LEU A 92 18.94 48.33 -29.95
CA LEU A 92 19.91 48.60 -31.01
C LEU A 92 21.27 48.87 -30.35
N ALA A 93 22.21 47.98 -30.68
CA ALA A 93 23.66 48.15 -30.80
C ALA A 93 24.32 49.38 -30.14
N ALA A 94 25.17 49.12 -29.16
CA ALA A 94 26.41 49.87 -28.96
C ALA A 94 27.51 48.95 -28.42
N ASP A 95 28.71 49.22 -28.91
CA ASP A 95 29.96 48.46 -28.93
C ASP A 95 30.78 48.61 -27.63
N THR A 96 31.83 47.78 -27.50
CA THR A 96 33.07 47.95 -26.71
C THR A 96 33.23 47.19 -25.38
N ASP A 97 34.11 46.17 -25.45
CA ASP A 97 35.12 45.67 -24.52
C ASP A 97 34.95 45.66 -22.98
N THR A 98 35.44 44.55 -22.41
CA THR A 98 35.96 44.34 -21.04
C THR A 98 35.10 43.54 -20.07
N SER A 99 35.57 42.31 -19.82
CA SER A 99 35.57 41.53 -18.57
C SER A 99 34.26 41.14 -17.87
N GLN A 100 34.30 39.89 -17.40
CA GLN A 100 33.42 39.20 -16.45
C GLN A 100 32.19 38.55 -17.07
N TYR A 101 32.35 37.26 -17.34
CA TYR A 101 31.24 36.32 -17.51
C TYR A 101 30.51 36.21 -16.16
N ALA A 102 29.63 37.18 -15.88
CA ALA A 102 28.68 37.11 -14.79
C ALA A 102 27.67 36.01 -15.15
N ALA A 103 27.82 34.86 -14.50
CA ALA A 103 26.85 33.78 -14.55
C ALA A 103 25.47 34.35 -14.21
N GLY A 104 24.56 34.28 -15.18
CA GLY A 104 23.16 34.61 -14.98
C GLY A 104 22.62 33.77 -13.82
N ALA A 105 22.24 34.46 -12.73
CA ALA A 105 21.59 33.85 -11.59
C ALA A 105 20.23 33.29 -12.05
N SER A 106 20.23 32.04 -12.46
CA SER A 106 19.03 31.23 -12.58
C SER A 106 18.46 31.08 -11.18
N GLN A 107 17.26 31.63 -10.95
CA GLN A 107 16.55 31.43 -9.70
C GLN A 107 16.44 29.92 -9.43
N PRO A 108 16.80 29.44 -8.23
CA PRO A 108 16.68 28.03 -7.92
C PRO A 108 15.19 27.70 -7.81
N THR A 109 14.62 27.14 -8.87
CA THR A 109 13.50 26.23 -8.67
C THR A 109 14.13 25.05 -7.95
N THR A 110 13.88 24.92 -6.65
CA THR A 110 14.40 23.84 -5.80
C THR A 110 13.80 22.51 -6.26
N THR A 111 14.30 22.03 -7.41
CA THR A 111 14.06 20.69 -7.91
C THR A 111 14.95 19.82 -7.04
N VAL A 112 14.32 19.03 -6.16
CA VAL A 112 15.05 18.04 -5.36
C VAL A 112 15.88 17.20 -6.32
N SER A 113 17.18 17.12 -6.08
CA SER A 113 18.04 16.33 -6.95
C SER A 113 17.67 14.85 -6.85
N SER A 114 17.92 14.09 -7.92
CA SER A 114 17.68 12.64 -7.93
C SER A 114 18.39 11.94 -6.76
N ALA A 115 19.61 12.36 -6.41
CA ALA A 115 20.37 11.82 -5.30
C ALA A 115 19.72 12.10 -3.93
N GLU A 116 19.18 13.30 -3.71
CA GLU A 116 18.47 13.65 -2.48
C GLU A 116 17.14 12.88 -2.35
N ALA A 117 16.40 12.74 -3.45
CA ALA A 117 15.17 11.95 -3.49
C ALA A 117 15.45 10.47 -3.16
N GLN A 118 16.54 9.91 -3.73
CA GLN A 118 16.99 8.56 -3.46
C GLN A 118 17.36 8.37 -1.97
N ALA A 119 18.15 9.29 -1.41
CA ALA A 119 18.56 9.26 -0.01
C ALA A 119 17.36 9.39 0.95
N ARG A 120 16.36 10.20 0.58
CA ARG A 120 15.10 10.31 1.33
C ARG A 120 14.31 9.00 1.29
N LEU A 121 14.18 8.38 0.12
CA LEU A 121 13.47 7.12 -0.03
C LEU A 121 14.10 5.99 0.79
N LEU A 122 15.44 5.87 0.77
CA LEU A 122 16.17 4.86 1.54
C LEU A 122 15.93 4.96 3.06
N LYS A 123 15.74 6.17 3.59
CA LYS A 123 15.42 6.40 5.03
C LYS A 123 13.99 6.03 5.41
N LEU A 124 13.11 5.85 4.43
CA LEU A 124 11.69 5.55 4.63
C LEU A 124 11.36 4.07 4.46
N LEU A 125 12.35 3.24 4.14
CA LEU A 125 12.17 1.81 3.98
C LEU A 125 11.89 1.12 5.33
N PRO A 126 11.05 0.07 5.36
CA PRO A 126 10.93 -0.79 6.52
C PRO A 126 12.27 -1.39 6.97
N SER A 127 12.34 -1.83 8.21
CA SER A 127 13.49 -2.61 8.71
C SER A 127 13.61 -3.98 8.00
N GLY A 128 14.74 -4.66 8.21
CA GLY A 128 14.99 -6.00 7.68
C GLY A 128 15.56 -6.05 6.27
N TYR A 129 15.87 -4.90 5.64
CA TYR A 129 16.65 -4.87 4.41
C TYR A 129 18.13 -4.59 4.73
N PRO A 130 19.06 -5.54 4.50
CA PRO A 130 20.48 -5.30 4.62
C PRO A 130 20.95 -4.19 3.68
N GLN A 131 22.07 -3.56 4.05
CA GLN A 131 22.78 -2.67 3.13
C GLN A 131 23.05 -3.42 1.82
N ASP A 132 22.96 -2.71 0.70
CA ASP A 132 23.16 -3.22 -0.67
C ASP A 132 22.09 -4.18 -1.22
N THR A 133 21.07 -4.55 -0.45
CA THR A 133 19.93 -5.33 -0.99
C THR A 133 18.93 -4.47 -1.74
N CYS A 134 18.89 -3.17 -1.45
CA CYS A 134 18.06 -2.18 -2.13
C CYS A 134 18.89 -1.40 -3.14
N THR A 135 18.56 -1.55 -4.42
CA THR A 135 19.23 -0.87 -5.53
C THR A 135 18.32 0.20 -6.12
N SER A 136 18.88 1.34 -6.52
CA SER A 136 18.13 2.37 -7.23
C SER A 136 17.68 1.83 -8.58
N SER A 137 16.40 2.04 -8.92
CA SER A 137 15.83 1.75 -10.22
C SER A 137 15.34 3.02 -10.89
N ALA A 138 15.20 2.99 -12.21
CA ALA A 138 14.64 4.11 -12.96
C ALA A 138 13.21 4.40 -12.46
N PRO A 139 12.92 5.62 -11.96
CA PRO A 139 11.60 5.93 -11.43
C PRO A 139 10.51 5.80 -12.49
N THR A 140 9.41 5.15 -12.14
CA THR A 140 8.26 4.95 -13.03
C THR A 140 6.99 5.59 -12.48
N GLY A 141 5.96 5.74 -13.33
CA GLY A 141 4.63 6.15 -12.87
C GLY A 141 4.54 7.53 -12.20
N GLY A 142 5.45 8.45 -12.52
CA GLY A 142 5.50 9.79 -11.92
C GLY A 142 6.31 9.88 -10.62
N ALA A 143 7.04 8.82 -10.25
CA ALA A 143 7.98 8.85 -9.13
C ALA A 143 9.23 9.70 -9.45
N ILE A 144 9.83 10.27 -8.39
CA ILE A 144 11.11 11.00 -8.44
C ILE A 144 12.29 10.18 -7.93
N ALA A 145 12.02 9.08 -7.22
CA ALA A 145 13.00 8.07 -6.84
C ALA A 145 12.31 6.71 -6.73
N GLU A 146 13.03 5.65 -7.06
CA GLU A 146 12.57 4.27 -6.91
C GLU A 146 13.72 3.39 -6.43
N VAL A 147 13.39 2.39 -5.62
CA VAL A 147 14.31 1.32 -5.23
C VAL A 147 13.64 -0.03 -5.43
N THR A 148 14.43 -0.98 -5.89
CA THR A 148 14.09 -2.39 -5.85
C THR A 148 14.97 -3.08 -4.81
N CYS A 149 14.32 -3.61 -3.78
CA CYS A 149 14.92 -4.38 -2.72
C CYS A 149 14.79 -5.87 -2.99
N GLY A 150 15.87 -6.60 -2.73
CA GLY A 150 15.89 -8.05 -2.69
C GLY A 150 15.23 -8.61 -1.43
N ARG A 151 15.68 -9.80 -1.02
CA ARG A 151 15.11 -10.53 0.13
C ARG A 151 15.29 -9.75 1.43
N ASN A 152 14.19 -9.56 2.16
CA ASN A 152 14.20 -9.11 3.55
C ASN A 152 14.66 -10.24 4.49
N THR A 153 15.41 -9.92 5.54
CA THR A 153 16.00 -10.88 6.49
C THR A 153 15.06 -11.43 7.55
N ASP A 154 13.87 -10.85 7.69
CA ASP A 154 12.87 -11.35 8.63
C ASP A 154 12.38 -12.74 8.22
N VAL A 155 11.95 -13.53 9.20
CA VAL A 155 11.29 -14.81 8.93
C VAL A 155 10.05 -14.55 8.07
N ASP A 156 9.96 -15.27 6.95
CA ASP A 156 8.91 -15.11 5.93
C ASP A 156 8.80 -13.70 5.30
N GLY A 157 9.88 -12.91 5.40
CA GLY A 157 9.97 -11.60 4.74
C GLY A 157 9.85 -11.69 3.21
N PRO A 158 9.46 -10.59 2.55
CA PRO A 158 9.28 -10.57 1.10
C PRO A 158 10.59 -10.89 0.36
N PRO A 159 10.54 -11.71 -0.72
CA PRO A 159 11.71 -12.03 -1.52
C PRO A 159 12.13 -10.86 -2.40
N ALA A 160 11.20 -9.96 -2.72
CA ALA A 160 11.43 -8.72 -3.43
C ALA A 160 10.38 -7.68 -3.02
N ALA A 161 10.81 -6.42 -2.99
CA ALA A 161 9.93 -5.28 -2.78
C ALA A 161 10.37 -4.11 -3.65
N THR A 162 9.41 -3.32 -4.14
CA THR A 162 9.68 -2.05 -4.82
C THR A 162 9.11 -0.93 -3.99
N TYR A 163 9.86 0.15 -3.82
CA TYR A 163 9.40 1.37 -3.18
C TYR A 163 9.65 2.54 -4.09
N ALA A 164 8.68 3.46 -4.18
CA ALA A 164 8.81 4.66 -4.99
C ALA A 164 8.38 5.91 -4.20
N LEU A 165 9.12 7.00 -4.37
CA LEU A 165 8.86 8.31 -3.79
C LEU A 165 8.27 9.23 -4.86
N PHE A 166 7.22 9.96 -4.53
CA PHE A 166 6.50 10.86 -5.44
C PHE A 166 6.74 12.34 -5.07
N PRO A 167 6.67 13.24 -6.07
CA PRO A 167 6.87 14.67 -5.84
C PRO A 167 5.72 15.30 -5.04
N ASP A 168 4.51 14.77 -5.19
CA ASP A 168 3.29 15.27 -4.55
C ASP A 168 2.22 14.17 -4.42
N ALA A 169 1.14 14.51 -3.70
CA ALA A 169 0.03 13.59 -3.44
C ALA A 169 -0.78 13.23 -4.68
N THR A 170 -0.81 14.10 -5.70
CA THR A 170 -1.54 13.84 -6.95
C THR A 170 -0.82 12.75 -7.74
N ALA A 171 0.50 12.85 -7.89
CA ALA A 171 1.32 11.85 -8.54
C ALA A 171 1.27 10.50 -7.81
N LEU A 172 1.36 10.49 -6.48
CA LEU A 172 1.19 9.28 -5.67
C LEU A 172 -0.16 8.62 -5.94
N ARG A 173 -1.25 9.39 -5.89
CA ARG A 173 -2.59 8.86 -6.06
C ARG A 173 -2.84 8.32 -7.46
N GLN A 174 -2.38 9.03 -8.49
CA GLN A 174 -2.45 8.54 -9.87
C GLN A 174 -1.70 7.22 -10.05
N SER A 175 -0.50 7.10 -9.47
CA SER A 175 0.29 5.86 -9.53
C SER A 175 -0.39 4.69 -8.80
N PHE A 176 -0.97 4.96 -7.62
CA PHE A 176 -1.74 3.95 -6.90
C PHE A 176 -2.99 3.52 -7.67
N ASP A 177 -3.76 4.46 -8.23
CA ASP A 177 -4.96 4.15 -9.01
C ASP A 177 -4.62 3.30 -10.25
N ASN A 178 -3.52 3.61 -10.95
CA ASN A 178 -3.01 2.77 -12.04
C ASN A 178 -2.64 1.36 -11.57
N THR A 179 -2.07 1.24 -10.37
CA THR A 179 -1.72 -0.05 -9.76
C THR A 179 -2.99 -0.86 -9.44
N VAL A 180 -4.04 -0.22 -8.94
CA VAL A 180 -5.36 -0.85 -8.71
C VAL A 180 -5.94 -1.38 -10.03
N GLN A 181 -5.93 -0.58 -11.10
CA GLN A 181 -6.44 -1.00 -12.41
C GLN A 181 -5.67 -2.18 -13.00
N ALA A 182 -4.38 -2.30 -12.69
CA ALA A 182 -3.51 -3.39 -13.15
C ALA A 182 -3.54 -4.64 -12.25
N THR A 183 -4.38 -4.65 -11.20
CA THR A 183 -4.40 -5.70 -10.17
C THR A 183 -5.78 -6.34 -10.09
N THR A 184 -5.83 -7.67 -10.07
CA THR A 184 -7.05 -8.39 -9.67
C THR A 184 -7.21 -8.25 -8.17
N VAL A 185 -8.03 -7.31 -7.73
CA VAL A 185 -8.25 -6.98 -6.32
C VAL A 185 -8.92 -8.14 -5.59
N VAL A 186 -8.41 -8.50 -4.43
CA VAL A 186 -9.02 -9.45 -3.50
C VAL A 186 -9.10 -8.84 -2.10
N ASN A 187 -9.96 -9.37 -1.23
CA ASN A 187 -9.94 -8.94 0.17
C ASN A 187 -8.58 -9.27 0.80
N CYS A 188 -8.06 -8.33 1.58
CA CYS A 188 -6.89 -8.60 2.39
C CYS A 188 -7.23 -9.68 3.44
N PRO A 189 -6.22 -10.43 3.91
CA PRO A 189 -6.35 -11.35 5.04
C PRO A 189 -7.17 -10.78 6.20
N GLY A 190 -7.97 -11.63 6.84
CA GLY A 190 -8.94 -11.19 7.85
C GLY A 190 -10.24 -10.59 7.28
N ARG A 191 -10.53 -10.80 5.99
CA ARG A 191 -11.72 -10.28 5.28
C ARG A 191 -11.79 -8.75 5.25
N ILE A 192 -10.64 -8.10 5.22
CA ILE A 192 -10.55 -6.65 5.15
C ILE A 192 -10.76 -6.21 3.70
N GLN A 193 -11.65 -5.25 3.48
CA GLN A 193 -11.96 -4.72 2.15
C GLN A 193 -10.70 -4.11 1.53
N SER A 194 -10.46 -4.44 0.26
CA SER A 194 -9.38 -3.87 -0.54
C SER A 194 -9.92 -3.19 -1.81
N PRO A 195 -9.31 -2.08 -2.29
CA PRO A 195 -8.39 -1.22 -1.53
C PRO A 195 -9.09 -0.57 -0.32
N GLY A 196 -8.34 -0.26 0.74
CA GLY A 196 -8.91 0.31 1.97
C GLY A 196 -7.91 1.13 2.77
N ALA A 197 -8.40 2.01 3.65
CA ALA A 197 -7.55 2.80 4.53
C ALA A 197 -6.77 1.90 5.51
N TRP A 198 -5.49 2.20 5.72
CA TRP A 198 -4.68 1.55 6.76
C TRP A 198 -4.11 2.57 7.75
N HIS A 199 -3.70 2.07 8.92
CA HIS A 199 -3.24 2.87 10.05
C HIS A 199 -1.93 2.26 10.56
N ARG A 200 -1.00 3.11 11.01
CA ARG A 200 0.22 2.62 11.65
C ARG A 200 -0.10 2.01 13.00
N THR A 201 0.66 1.00 13.41
CA THR A 201 0.54 0.41 14.74
C THR A 201 0.73 1.45 15.86
N ALA A 202 1.64 2.42 15.66
CA ALA A 202 1.91 3.48 16.63
C ALA A 202 0.84 4.59 16.67
N THR A 203 -0.01 4.72 15.65
CA THR A 203 -1.03 5.77 15.54
C THR A 203 -2.33 5.21 14.93
N PRO A 204 -3.06 4.35 15.66
CA PRO A 204 -4.22 3.64 15.12
C PRO A 204 -5.38 4.57 14.74
N ASP A 205 -5.50 5.74 15.37
CA ASP A 205 -6.57 6.71 15.10
C ASP A 205 -6.32 7.58 13.87
N LYS A 206 -5.17 7.44 13.20
CA LYS A 206 -4.77 8.27 12.06
C LYS A 206 -4.52 7.42 10.83
N THR A 207 -5.31 7.64 9.79
CA THR A 207 -5.09 6.99 8.50
C THR A 207 -3.72 7.37 7.95
N ALA A 208 -2.92 6.36 7.63
CA ALA A 208 -1.56 6.50 7.13
C ALA A 208 -1.49 6.42 5.60
N GLY A 209 -2.45 5.76 4.98
CA GLY A 209 -2.61 5.68 3.53
C GLY A 209 -3.65 4.65 3.12
N THR A 210 -3.49 4.09 1.92
CA THR A 210 -4.37 3.06 1.34
C THR A 210 -3.60 1.76 1.10
N LEU A 211 -4.19 0.63 1.48
CA LEU A 211 -3.69 -0.72 1.30
C LEU A 211 -4.47 -1.42 0.18
N LEU A 212 -3.75 -2.12 -0.69
CA LEU A 212 -4.24 -2.94 -1.78
C LEU A 212 -3.68 -4.37 -1.65
N CYS A 213 -4.57 -5.34 -1.65
CA CYS A 213 -4.25 -6.76 -1.73
C CYS A 213 -4.84 -7.32 -3.03
N GLY A 214 -4.07 -8.16 -3.73
CA GLY A 214 -4.50 -8.63 -5.03
C GLY A 214 -3.59 -9.67 -5.64
N MET A 215 -3.92 -9.99 -6.88
CA MET A 215 -3.12 -10.83 -7.76
C MET A 215 -2.70 -10.01 -8.98
N ARG A 216 -1.44 -10.12 -9.38
CA ARG A 216 -0.91 -9.51 -10.60
C ARG A 216 -0.13 -10.56 -11.38
N GLN A 217 -0.56 -10.81 -12.62
CA GLN A 217 0.04 -11.85 -13.50
C GLN A 217 0.09 -13.25 -12.85
N GLY A 218 -0.92 -13.58 -12.04
CA GLY A 218 -1.00 -14.86 -11.33
C GLY A 218 -0.24 -14.93 -10.00
N SER A 219 0.54 -13.89 -9.65
CA SER A 219 1.28 -13.81 -8.38
C SER A 219 0.58 -12.91 -7.34
N PRO A 220 0.65 -13.26 -6.05
CA PRO A 220 0.23 -12.37 -4.97
C PRO A 220 0.98 -11.03 -5.00
N VAL A 221 0.26 -9.95 -4.75
CA VAL A 221 0.81 -8.61 -4.57
C VAL A 221 0.13 -7.91 -3.40
N LEU A 222 0.93 -7.22 -2.58
CA LEU A 222 0.46 -6.33 -1.53
C LEU A 222 1.10 -4.96 -1.75
N VAL A 223 0.28 -3.94 -1.93
CA VAL A 223 0.72 -2.57 -2.23
C VAL A 223 0.12 -1.62 -1.21
N TRP A 224 0.89 -0.65 -0.71
CA TRP A 224 0.36 0.35 0.20
C TRP A 224 0.96 1.73 -0.08
N THR A 225 0.20 2.78 0.20
CA THR A 225 0.71 4.16 0.20
C THR A 225 1.06 4.60 1.61
N ASN A 226 2.01 5.52 1.73
CA ASN A 226 2.28 6.29 2.92
C ASN A 226 2.13 7.76 2.56
N ASP A 227 0.94 8.30 2.80
CA ASP A 227 0.49 9.58 2.21
C ASP A 227 1.31 10.75 2.75
N ALA A 228 1.66 10.72 4.04
CA ALA A 228 2.48 11.76 4.67
C ALA A 228 3.90 11.82 4.11
N ASN A 229 4.43 10.67 3.66
CA ASN A 229 5.79 10.56 3.14
C ASN A 229 5.86 10.55 1.61
N LEU A 230 4.71 10.53 0.93
CA LEU A 230 4.61 10.42 -0.53
C LEU A 230 5.26 9.15 -1.09
N VAL A 231 5.12 8.01 -0.39
CA VAL A 231 5.74 6.74 -0.79
C VAL A 231 4.69 5.70 -1.15
N ILE A 232 4.95 4.89 -2.16
CA ILE A 232 4.27 3.61 -2.39
C ILE A 232 5.26 2.47 -2.11
N GLY A 233 4.80 1.44 -1.41
CA GLY A 233 5.52 0.17 -1.24
C GLY A 233 4.74 -0.94 -1.94
N SER A 234 5.46 -1.88 -2.56
CA SER A 234 4.87 -3.03 -3.26
C SER A 234 5.67 -4.29 -2.96
N LEU A 235 5.03 -5.29 -2.35
CA LEU A 235 5.57 -6.64 -2.17
C LEU A 235 5.14 -7.52 -3.33
N ARG A 236 6.08 -8.21 -3.96
CA ARG A 236 5.80 -9.12 -5.07
C ARG A 236 6.64 -10.38 -4.95
N THR A 237 6.09 -11.48 -5.44
CA THR A 237 6.83 -12.72 -5.66
C THR A 237 6.73 -13.16 -7.13
N GLU A 238 7.82 -13.73 -7.64
CA GLU A 238 7.85 -14.35 -8.97
C GLU A 238 7.44 -15.82 -8.94
N ARG A 239 7.46 -16.48 -7.78
CA ARG A 239 7.27 -17.94 -7.65
C ARG A 239 6.03 -18.35 -6.85
N ASN A 240 5.03 -17.48 -6.73
CA ASN A 240 3.82 -17.69 -5.90
C ASN A 240 4.07 -17.98 -4.41
N THR A 241 5.31 -17.82 -3.95
CA THR A 241 5.71 -17.91 -2.54
C THR A 241 6.62 -16.73 -2.22
N PRO A 242 6.37 -15.96 -1.16
CA PRO A 242 5.36 -16.16 -0.12
C PRO A 242 3.93 -15.84 -0.60
N THR A 243 2.96 -16.36 0.14
CA THR A 243 1.51 -16.15 -0.10
C THR A 243 1.08 -14.73 0.28
N LEU A 244 -0.12 -14.32 -0.13
CA LEU A 244 -0.71 -13.04 0.28
C LEU A 244 -0.83 -12.92 1.81
N GLU A 245 -1.15 -14.01 2.50
CA GLU A 245 -1.22 -14.08 3.97
C GLU A 245 0.13 -13.74 4.61
N GLN A 246 1.21 -14.32 4.09
CA GLN A 246 2.57 -14.05 4.57
C GLN A 246 2.99 -12.60 4.28
N PHE A 247 2.68 -12.06 3.10
CA PHE A 247 2.90 -10.64 2.81
C PHE A 247 2.16 -9.73 3.78
N TYR A 248 0.89 -10.03 4.05
CA TYR A 248 0.07 -9.23 4.95
C TYR A 248 0.59 -9.28 6.39
N ALA A 249 1.01 -10.45 6.87
CA ALA A 249 1.58 -10.62 8.20
C ALA A 249 2.88 -9.83 8.37
N TRP A 250 3.80 -9.93 7.40
CA TRP A 250 5.05 -9.15 7.42
C TRP A 250 4.79 -7.65 7.32
N TRP A 251 3.91 -7.22 6.40
CA TRP A 251 3.57 -5.81 6.25
C TRP A 251 2.98 -5.23 7.54
N SER A 252 2.05 -5.96 8.17
CA SER A 252 1.38 -5.53 9.40
C SER A 252 2.34 -5.34 10.58
N SER A 253 3.45 -6.10 10.65
CA SER A 253 4.45 -5.93 11.70
C SER A 253 5.43 -4.77 11.44
N HIS A 254 5.45 -4.25 10.21
CA HIS A 254 6.36 -3.20 9.75
C HIS A 254 5.68 -1.86 9.47
N SER A 255 4.36 -1.78 9.64
CA SER A 255 3.51 -0.63 9.28
C SER A 255 3.01 0.19 10.48
#